data_AF-X1BY28-F1
#
_entry.id   AF-X1BY28-F1
#
_cell.length_a   1.000
_cell.length_b   1.000
_cell.length_c   1.000
_cell.angle_alpha   90.00
_cell.angle_beta   90.00
_cell.angle_gamma   90.00
#
_symmetry.space_group_name_H-M   'P 1'
#
loop_
_entity.id
_entity.type
_entity.pdbx_description
1 polymer ?
#
loop_
_entity_poly.entity_id
_entity_poly.type
_entity_poly.pdbx_seq_one_letter_code
_entity_poly.pdbx_strand_id
1 'polypeptide(L)'
;MMHCDPEIGPVRNLQWENYGFEDFTIVAILTIGDGNCYFHALAHAFYIPYRTQLLQNKTVSRQEIVRNLRNALAIRLGEPTNPLYPTGPTFYTQLSRGEMYKFGEEVPEYSFTEMRKRLRSNDAVGNEYNEFVSDQLKKDIYILDGERQDVYVTGDDDDLLYKNRSSVVLLYLPGHYELIGIQDSEGKIQTYFSAI
;
A
#
# COMPACT_ATOMS: atom_id res chain seq x y z
N MET A 1 -16.85 -2.75 19.53
CA MET A 1 -18.03 -2.04 19.00
C MET A 1 -17.58 -1.38 17.70
N MET A 2 -18.27 -1.61 16.59
CA MET A 2 -17.88 -1.10 15.26
C MET A 2 -18.34 0.36 15.17
N HIS A 3 -17.39 1.30 15.09
CA HIS A 3 -17.67 2.71 14.88
C HIS A 3 -17.55 3.01 13.38
N CYS A 4 -18.42 3.86 12.83
CA CYS A 4 -18.36 4.28 11.44
C CYS A 4 -18.16 5.79 11.41
N ASP A 5 -16.93 6.23 11.13
CA ASP A 5 -16.69 7.58 10.65
C ASP A 5 -17.18 7.63 9.20
N PRO A 6 -18.10 8.54 8.83
CA PRO A 6 -18.68 8.58 7.48
C PRO A 6 -17.64 8.78 6.37
N GLU A 7 -16.46 9.31 6.67
CA GLU A 7 -15.38 9.50 5.70
C GLU A 7 -14.38 8.34 5.65
N ILE A 8 -14.21 7.60 6.76
CA ILE A 8 -13.21 6.54 6.91
C ILE A 8 -13.83 5.13 6.86
N GLY A 9 -15.14 5.02 7.01
CA GLY A 9 -15.85 3.75 6.93
C GLY A 9 -15.69 2.89 8.19
N PRO A 10 -15.90 1.57 8.07
CA PRO A 10 -15.96 0.69 9.23
C PRO A 10 -14.59 0.45 9.88
N VAL A 11 -14.53 0.62 11.20
CA VAL A 11 -13.30 0.38 11.98
C VAL A 11 -13.47 -0.67 13.07
N ARG A 12 -12.37 -1.35 13.40
CA ARG A 12 -12.23 -2.25 14.54
C ARG A 12 -11.00 -1.88 15.36
N ASN A 13 -11.09 -1.99 16.67
CA ASN A 13 -9.93 -1.80 17.54
C ASN A 13 -8.95 -2.95 17.34
N LEU A 14 -7.68 -2.63 17.16
CA LEU A 14 -6.60 -3.60 17.15
C LEU A 14 -6.14 -3.80 18.59
N GLN A 15 -6.59 -4.87 19.24
CA GLN A 15 -6.18 -5.21 20.61
C GLN A 15 -5.15 -6.34 20.56
N TRP A 16 -3.90 -5.97 20.34
CA TRP A 16 -2.77 -6.87 20.55
C TRP A 16 -2.38 -6.85 22.03
N GLU A 17 -1.94 -7.98 22.57
CA GLU A 17 -1.69 -8.12 24.01
C GLU A 17 -0.63 -7.10 24.48
N ASN A 18 -0.92 -6.37 25.57
CA ASN A 18 -0.01 -5.44 26.30
C ASN A 18 0.23 -4.01 25.76
N TYR A 19 -0.54 -3.52 24.79
CA TYR A 19 -0.36 -2.14 24.30
C TYR A 19 -1.67 -1.33 24.32
N GLY A 20 -2.00 -0.80 25.50
CA GLY A 20 -2.99 0.26 25.64
C GLY A 20 -2.26 1.60 25.78
N PHE A 21 -2.47 2.50 24.83
CA PHE A 21 -2.08 3.90 25.02
C PHE A 21 -3.29 4.62 25.62
N GLU A 22 -3.12 5.32 26.74
CA GLU A 22 -4.23 6.01 27.42
C GLU A 22 -4.85 7.10 26.52
N ASP A 23 -4.04 7.71 25.67
CA ASP A 23 -4.42 8.88 24.86
C ASP A 23 -4.91 8.52 23.45
N PHE A 24 -4.66 7.31 22.97
CA PHE A 24 -5.05 6.89 21.62
C PHE A 24 -5.27 5.39 21.49
N THR A 25 -6.09 5.00 20.50
CA THR A 25 -6.32 3.59 20.16
C THR A 25 -5.82 3.31 18.75
N ILE A 26 -5.17 2.16 18.57
CA ILE A 26 -4.86 1.66 17.23
C ILE A 26 -6.10 1.00 16.65
N VAL A 27 -6.50 1.43 15.46
CA VAL A 27 -7.68 0.92 14.76
C VAL A 27 -7.29 0.35 13.40
N ALA A 28 -7.94 -0.75 13.03
CA ALA A 28 -7.92 -1.26 11.67
C ALA A 28 -9.20 -0.83 10.95
N ILE A 29 -9.02 -0.20 9.79
CA ILE A 29 -10.06 0.28 8.90
C ILE A 29 -10.24 -0.78 7.81
N LEU A 30 -11.44 -1.36 7.76
CA LEU A 30 -11.70 -2.49 6.85
C LEU A 30 -11.66 -2.00 5.40
N THR A 31 -10.94 -2.73 4.57
CA THR A 31 -10.88 -2.45 3.14
C THR A 31 -11.91 -3.30 2.39
N ILE A 32 -12.11 -2.98 1.12
CA ILE A 32 -12.97 -3.79 0.24
C ILE A 32 -12.30 -5.15 0.06
N GLY A 33 -13.01 -6.23 0.43
CA GLY A 33 -12.56 -7.62 0.34
C GLY A 33 -12.53 -8.18 -1.09
N ASP A 34 -11.79 -7.54 -1.98
CA ASP A 34 -11.47 -8.03 -3.32
C ASP A 34 -9.94 -8.24 -3.47
N GLY A 35 -9.49 -8.72 -4.64
CA GLY A 35 -8.06 -8.90 -4.93
C GLY A 35 -7.26 -7.59 -5.07
N ASN A 36 -7.83 -6.44 -4.69
CA ASN A 36 -7.16 -5.15 -4.65
C ASN A 36 -7.03 -4.56 -3.24
N CYS A 37 -7.32 -5.32 -2.18
CA CYS A 37 -7.30 -4.84 -0.79
C CYS A 37 -6.03 -4.04 -0.43
N TYR A 38 -4.84 -4.44 -0.91
CA TYR A 38 -3.59 -3.68 -0.79
C TYR A 38 -3.70 -2.24 -1.33
N PHE A 39 -4.19 -2.09 -2.57
CA PHE A 39 -4.35 -0.77 -3.21
C PHE A 39 -5.51 0.02 -2.62
N HIS A 40 -6.58 -0.65 -2.20
CA HIS A 40 -7.68 -0.02 -1.45
C HIS A 40 -7.14 0.60 -0.15
N ALA A 41 -6.34 -0.14 0.62
CA ALA A 41 -5.74 0.34 1.86
C ALA A 41 -4.85 1.58 1.61
N LEU A 42 -3.98 1.52 0.60
CA LEU A 42 -3.08 2.62 0.23
C LEU A 42 -3.84 3.88 -0.21
N ALA A 43 -4.80 3.74 -1.12
CA ALA A 43 -5.60 4.88 -1.59
C ALA A 43 -6.41 5.48 -0.44
N HIS A 44 -6.97 4.63 0.43
CA HIS A 44 -7.71 5.07 1.60
C HIS A 44 -6.84 5.88 2.57
N ALA A 45 -5.56 5.53 2.71
CA ALA A 45 -4.66 6.14 3.69
C ALA A 45 -4.45 7.65 3.47
N PHE A 46 -4.46 8.14 2.24
CA PHE A 46 -4.13 9.55 1.97
C PHE A 46 -4.87 10.22 0.79
N TYR A 47 -5.63 9.48 -0.02
CA TYR A 47 -6.24 10.05 -1.23
C TYR A 47 -7.72 10.43 -0.98
N ILE A 48 -7.98 11.72 -0.75
CA ILE A 48 -9.32 12.23 -0.43
C ILE A 48 -10.41 11.76 -1.42
N PRO A 49 -10.21 11.80 -2.76
CA PRO A 49 -11.22 11.30 -3.70
C PRO A 49 -11.59 9.83 -3.52
N TYR A 50 -10.72 8.99 -2.95
CA TYR A 50 -11.06 7.61 -2.62
C TYR A 50 -12.07 7.55 -1.45
N ARG A 51 -11.89 8.40 -0.44
CA ARG A 51 -12.79 8.48 0.73
C ARG A 51 -14.14 9.03 0.34
N THR A 52 -14.14 10.20 -0.31
CA THR A 52 -15.35 10.95 -0.67
C THR A 52 -16.05 10.44 -1.93
N GLN A 53 -15.37 9.62 -2.74
CA GLN A 53 -15.82 9.17 -4.06
C GLN A 53 -16.11 10.32 -5.04
N LEU A 54 -15.47 11.47 -4.83
CA LEU A 54 -15.62 12.67 -5.65
C LEU A 54 -14.27 13.10 -6.22
N LEU A 55 -14.17 13.11 -7.55
CA LEU A 55 -13.02 13.61 -8.28
C LEU A 55 -13.49 14.68 -9.27
N GLN A 56 -13.04 15.92 -9.08
CA GLN A 56 -13.43 17.07 -9.93
C GLN A 56 -14.97 17.21 -10.06
N ASN A 57 -15.69 17.11 -8.93
CA ASN A 57 -17.16 17.15 -8.85
C ASN A 57 -17.89 16.02 -9.62
N LYS A 58 -17.19 14.96 -10.01
CA LYS A 58 -17.79 13.75 -10.58
C LYS A 58 -17.68 12.61 -9.59
N THR A 59 -18.76 11.85 -9.44
CA THR A 59 -18.76 10.61 -8.67
C THR A 59 -17.88 9.58 -9.36
N VAL A 60 -16.92 9.01 -8.63
CA VAL A 60 -16.03 7.95 -9.10
C VAL A 60 -16.03 6.83 -8.06
N SER A 61 -16.15 5.57 -8.51
CA SER A 61 -16.12 4.44 -7.58
C SER A 61 -14.71 4.20 -7.04
N ARG A 62 -14.60 3.66 -5.81
CA ARG A 62 -13.32 3.24 -5.21
C ARG A 62 -12.60 2.22 -6.09
N GLN A 63 -13.35 1.29 -6.66
CA GLN A 63 -12.86 0.28 -7.61
C GLN A 63 -12.25 0.93 -8.86
N GLU A 64 -12.89 1.97 -9.40
CA GLU A 64 -12.36 2.69 -10.55
C GLU A 64 -11.06 3.43 -10.21
N ILE A 65 -10.99 4.10 -9.06
CA ILE A 65 -9.77 4.77 -8.57
C ILE A 65 -8.62 3.76 -8.46
N VAL A 66 -8.87 2.62 -7.83
CA VAL A 66 -7.86 1.58 -7.64
C VAL A 66 -7.44 0.93 -8.96
N ARG A 67 -8.39 0.64 -9.85
CA ARG A 67 -8.09 0.15 -11.21
C ARG A 67 -7.20 1.13 -11.98
N ASN A 68 -7.48 2.44 -11.87
CA ASN A 68 -6.71 3.47 -12.55
C ASN A 68 -5.30 3.59 -11.95
N LEU A 69 -5.17 3.55 -10.62
CA LEU A 69 -3.87 3.51 -9.93
C LEU A 69 -3.04 2.30 -10.39
N ARG A 70 -3.62 1.11 -10.35
CA ARG A 70 -3.01 -0.15 -10.78
C ARG A 70 -2.53 -0.10 -12.23
N ASN A 71 -3.36 0.42 -13.14
CA ASN A 71 -2.98 0.60 -14.55
C ASN A 71 -1.86 1.63 -14.74
N ALA A 72 -1.88 2.74 -13.99
CA ALA A 72 -0.82 3.73 -14.03
C ALA A 72 0.52 3.14 -13.54
N LEU A 73 0.50 2.36 -12.46
CA LEU A 73 1.66 1.63 -11.95
C LEU A 73 2.18 0.60 -12.97
N ALA A 74 1.28 -0.14 -13.64
CA ALA A 74 1.67 -1.10 -14.68
C ALA A 74 2.33 -0.43 -15.91
N ILE A 75 1.97 0.81 -16.22
CA ILE A 75 2.64 1.59 -17.27
C ILE A 75 4.01 2.04 -16.75
N ARG A 76 4.03 2.68 -15.57
CA ARG A 76 5.23 3.17 -14.89
C ARG A 76 6.31 2.11 -14.72
N LEU A 77 5.94 0.87 -14.41
CA LEU A 77 6.89 -0.22 -14.20
C LEU A 77 7.85 -0.41 -15.40
N GLY A 78 7.38 -0.15 -16.62
CA GLY A 78 8.16 -0.27 -17.85
C GLY A 78 8.75 1.05 -18.37
N GLU A 79 8.52 2.17 -17.68
CA GLU A 79 9.08 3.47 -18.07
C GLU A 79 10.56 3.58 -17.67
N PRO A 80 11.37 4.35 -18.42
CA PRO A 80 12.74 4.67 -18.03
C PRO A 80 12.73 5.46 -16.72
N THR A 81 13.68 5.15 -15.82
CA THR A 81 13.81 5.90 -14.55
C THR A 81 14.27 7.33 -14.76
N ASN A 82 15.00 7.59 -15.85
CA ASN A 82 15.35 8.93 -16.29
C ASN A 82 14.73 9.21 -17.68
N PRO A 83 13.75 10.12 -17.78
CA PRO A 83 13.06 10.40 -19.05
C PRO A 83 13.96 11.05 -20.11
N LEU A 84 15.13 11.59 -19.72
CA LEU A 84 16.12 12.11 -20.68
C LEU A 84 16.92 10.99 -21.38
N TYR A 85 16.87 9.76 -20.85
CA TYR A 85 17.54 8.59 -21.40
C TYR A 85 16.51 7.47 -21.66
N PRO A 86 15.73 7.55 -22.75
CA PRO A 86 14.61 6.63 -23.00
C PRO A 86 15.03 5.17 -23.23
N THR A 87 16.30 4.93 -23.55
CA THR A 87 16.90 3.59 -23.66
C THR A 87 17.63 3.14 -22.38
N GLY A 88 17.57 3.95 -21.32
CA GLY A 88 18.18 3.63 -20.03
C GLY A 88 17.38 2.59 -19.23
N PRO A 89 17.82 2.30 -18.00
CA PRO A 89 17.12 1.36 -17.11
C PRO A 89 15.67 1.78 -16.86
N THR A 90 14.77 0.80 -16.86
CA THR A 90 13.38 0.99 -16.45
C THR A 90 13.22 0.83 -14.94
N PHE A 91 12.09 1.27 -14.39
CA PHE A 91 11.79 1.03 -12.98
C PHE A 91 11.88 -0.45 -12.60
N TYR A 92 11.36 -1.36 -13.42
CA TYR A 92 11.50 -2.81 -13.20
C TYR A 92 12.96 -3.25 -13.09
N THR A 93 13.82 -2.83 -14.02
CA THR A 93 15.24 -3.25 -14.04
C THR A 93 16.07 -2.67 -12.89
N GLN A 94 15.51 -1.74 -12.11
CA GLN A 94 16.18 -1.12 -10.96
C GLN A 94 15.67 -1.69 -9.63
N LEU A 95 14.57 -2.44 -9.61
CA LEU A 95 14.06 -3.05 -8.39
C LEU A 95 15.07 -4.01 -7.79
N SER A 96 15.04 -4.11 -6.45
CA SER A 96 15.93 -4.96 -5.67
C SER A 96 17.40 -4.69 -6.02
N ARG A 97 17.77 -3.41 -6.06
CA ARG A 97 19.13 -2.93 -6.41
C ARG A 97 19.59 -3.37 -7.81
N GLY A 98 18.64 -3.61 -8.71
CA GLY A 98 18.88 -4.05 -10.07
C GLY A 98 18.96 -5.57 -10.25
N GLU A 99 18.65 -6.37 -9.24
CA GLU A 99 18.70 -7.84 -9.32
C GLU A 99 17.34 -8.48 -9.67
N MET A 100 16.24 -7.72 -9.59
CA MET A 100 14.88 -8.25 -9.86
C MET A 100 14.76 -8.89 -11.24
N TYR A 101 15.43 -8.34 -12.26
CA TYR A 101 15.31 -8.90 -13.61
C TYR A 101 15.91 -10.31 -13.71
N LYS A 102 17.01 -10.59 -13.00
CA LYS A 102 17.63 -11.92 -12.96
C LYS A 102 16.74 -12.89 -12.18
N PHE A 103 16.22 -12.44 -11.05
CA PHE A 103 15.28 -13.24 -10.26
C PHE A 103 14.03 -13.62 -11.08
N GLY A 104 13.52 -12.70 -11.90
CA GLY A 104 12.40 -12.96 -12.81
C GLY A 104 12.71 -13.93 -13.96
N GLU A 105 13.98 -14.19 -14.28
CA GLU A 105 14.38 -15.26 -15.22
C GLU A 105 14.27 -16.65 -14.57
N GLU A 106 14.51 -16.73 -13.25
CA GLU A 106 14.43 -17.98 -12.46
C GLU A 106 13.01 -18.26 -11.95
N VAL A 107 12.28 -17.21 -11.57
CA VAL A 107 10.93 -17.27 -11.00
C VAL A 107 9.98 -16.43 -11.86
N PRO A 108 9.30 -17.03 -12.85
CA PRO A 108 8.56 -16.31 -13.89
C PRO A 108 7.49 -15.33 -13.38
N GLU A 109 6.91 -15.56 -12.20
CA GLU A 109 5.95 -14.67 -11.54
C GLU A 109 6.52 -13.27 -11.28
N TYR A 110 7.84 -13.17 -11.10
CA TYR A 110 8.57 -11.92 -10.88
C TYR A 110 9.11 -11.32 -12.19
N SER A 111 8.86 -11.95 -13.34
CA SER A 111 9.22 -11.37 -14.62
C SER A 111 8.46 -10.06 -14.88
N PHE A 112 9.06 -9.15 -15.65
CA PHE A 112 8.41 -7.90 -16.05
C PHE A 112 6.99 -8.10 -16.61
N THR A 113 6.84 -9.11 -17.46
CA THR A 113 5.56 -9.42 -18.12
C THR A 113 4.49 -9.82 -17.12
N GLU A 114 4.79 -10.77 -16.23
CA GLU A 114 3.82 -11.23 -15.23
C GLU A 114 3.56 -10.17 -14.17
N MET A 115 4.60 -9.45 -13.71
CA MET A 115 4.41 -8.39 -12.74
C MET A 115 3.49 -7.28 -13.28
N ARG A 116 3.70 -6.88 -14.54
CA ARG A 116 2.88 -5.87 -15.23
C ARG A 116 1.46 -6.36 -15.49
N LYS A 117 1.29 -7.61 -15.90
CA LYS A 117 -0.01 -8.24 -16.12
C LYS A 117 -0.80 -8.32 -14.82
N ARG A 118 -0.16 -8.72 -13.72
CA ARG A 118 -0.77 -8.76 -12.39
C ARG A 118 -1.21 -7.37 -11.95
N LEU A 119 -0.39 -6.32 -12.12
CA LEU A 119 -0.82 -4.95 -11.84
C LEU A 119 -2.08 -4.57 -12.64
N ARG A 120 -2.21 -4.96 -13.92
CA ARG A 120 -3.40 -4.70 -14.74
C ARG A 120 -4.64 -5.54 -14.40
N SER A 121 -4.48 -6.58 -13.60
CA SER A 121 -5.55 -7.50 -13.21
C SER A 121 -6.28 -7.02 -11.94
N ASN A 122 -7.28 -7.79 -11.51
CA ASN A 122 -7.92 -7.65 -10.20
C ASN A 122 -7.34 -8.63 -9.17
N ASP A 123 -6.26 -9.34 -9.50
CA ASP A 123 -5.69 -10.35 -8.62
C ASP A 123 -4.92 -9.70 -7.48
N ALA A 124 -4.85 -10.42 -6.36
CA ALA A 124 -4.05 -10.01 -5.20
C ALA A 124 -2.58 -9.81 -5.58
N VAL A 125 -1.98 -8.81 -4.96
CA VAL A 125 -0.54 -8.55 -5.00
C VAL A 125 0.04 -8.79 -3.62
N GLY A 126 1.27 -9.28 -3.55
CA GLY A 126 1.99 -9.43 -2.30
C GLY A 126 3.03 -8.33 -2.08
N ASN A 127 3.92 -8.59 -1.13
CA ASN A 127 5.00 -7.69 -0.72
C ASN A 127 6.04 -7.48 -1.83
N GLU A 128 6.08 -8.30 -2.88
CA GLU A 128 6.96 -8.14 -4.04
C GLU A 128 6.76 -6.82 -4.80
N TYR A 129 5.61 -6.17 -4.61
CA TYR A 129 5.34 -4.85 -5.18
C TYR A 129 5.66 -3.69 -4.24
N ASN A 130 6.00 -3.97 -2.98
CA ASN A 130 6.08 -2.94 -1.94
C ASN A 130 7.12 -1.88 -2.28
N GLU A 131 8.36 -2.28 -2.60
CA GLU A 131 9.44 -1.38 -3.03
C GLU A 131 8.97 -0.46 -4.17
N PHE A 132 8.47 -1.06 -5.26
CA PHE A 132 8.06 -0.30 -6.44
C PHE A 132 6.94 0.69 -6.13
N VAL A 133 5.87 0.22 -5.47
CA VAL A 133 4.69 1.05 -5.18
C VAL A 133 5.04 2.17 -4.19
N SER A 134 5.81 1.84 -3.15
CA SER A 134 6.35 2.78 -2.18
C SER A 134 7.11 3.92 -2.88
N ASP A 135 7.96 3.58 -3.84
CA ASP A 135 8.72 4.55 -4.65
C ASP A 135 7.88 5.41 -5.57
N GLN A 136 6.91 4.81 -6.28
CA GLN A 136 6.05 5.58 -7.18
C GLN A 136 5.14 6.55 -6.42
N LEU A 137 4.70 6.17 -5.22
CA LEU A 137 3.86 7.01 -4.37
C LEU A 137 4.68 8.00 -3.52
N LYS A 138 6.01 7.81 -3.44
CA LYS A 138 6.91 8.53 -2.53
C LYS A 138 6.47 8.43 -1.08
N LYS A 139 6.07 7.23 -0.65
CA LYS A 139 5.58 6.93 0.70
C LYS A 139 6.22 5.68 1.25
N ASP A 140 6.63 5.71 2.50
CA ASP A 140 7.05 4.48 3.18
C ASP A 140 5.80 3.67 3.57
N ILE A 141 5.82 2.37 3.31
CA ILE A 141 4.68 1.48 3.55
C ILE A 141 5.12 0.42 4.56
N TYR A 142 4.65 0.57 5.80
CA TYR A 142 4.87 -0.39 6.87
C TYR A 142 3.74 -1.42 6.83
N ILE A 143 4.08 -2.69 7.05
CA ILE A 143 3.11 -3.78 7.11
C ILE A 143 3.23 -4.42 8.49
N LEU A 144 2.08 -4.59 9.14
CA LEU A 144 1.92 -5.32 10.38
C LEU A 144 1.41 -6.74 10.05
N ASP A 145 1.96 -7.76 10.70
CA ASP A 145 1.48 -9.14 10.61
C ASP A 145 0.42 -9.37 11.69
N GLY A 146 -0.83 -9.56 11.27
CA GLY A 146 -1.97 -9.77 12.17
C GLY A 146 -1.99 -11.10 12.89
N GLU A 147 -1.35 -12.15 12.36
CA GLU A 147 -1.24 -13.44 13.05
C GLU A 147 -0.14 -13.39 14.11
N ARG A 148 1.00 -12.78 13.78
CA ARG A 148 2.14 -12.66 14.70
C ARG A 148 2.01 -11.53 15.70
N GLN A 149 1.12 -10.56 15.44
CA GLN A 149 0.98 -9.35 16.23
C GLN A 149 2.29 -8.54 16.32
N ASP A 150 3.00 -8.45 15.19
CA ASP A 150 4.30 -7.77 15.10
C ASP A 150 4.45 -7.09 13.73
N VAL A 151 5.56 -6.39 13.52
CA VAL A 151 5.94 -5.85 12.21
C VAL A 151 6.25 -6.98 11.25
N TYR A 152 5.70 -6.91 10.04
CA TYR A 152 6.04 -7.82 8.96
C TYR A 152 7.39 -7.40 8.36
N VAL A 153 8.45 -8.11 8.75
CA VAL A 153 9.82 -7.85 8.28
C VAL A 153 10.07 -8.57 6.96
N THR A 154 10.31 -7.82 5.88
CA THR A 154 10.65 -8.34 4.55
C THR A 154 12.16 -8.34 4.33
N GLY A 155 12.85 -9.33 4.90
CA GLY A 155 14.30 -9.43 4.81
C GLY A 155 15.03 -8.34 5.60
N ASP A 156 16.29 -8.09 5.26
CA ASP A 156 17.19 -7.23 6.04
C ASP A 156 17.52 -5.89 5.33
N ASP A 157 16.95 -5.63 4.14
CA ASP A 157 17.20 -4.44 3.31
C ASP A 157 16.23 -3.28 3.66
N ASP A 158 16.27 -2.82 4.90
CA ASP A 158 15.36 -1.75 5.37
C ASP A 158 15.51 -0.44 4.57
N ASP A 159 16.71 -0.12 4.09
CA ASP A 159 17.01 1.10 3.31
C ASP A 159 16.34 1.11 1.92
N LEU A 160 16.03 -0.07 1.38
CA LEU A 160 15.32 -0.24 0.12
C LEU A 160 13.84 0.14 0.26
N LEU A 161 13.25 -0.13 1.43
CA LEU A 161 11.82 0.02 1.70
C LEU A 161 11.48 1.31 2.46
N TYR A 162 12.37 1.76 3.35
CA TYR A 162 12.13 2.86 4.28
C TYR A 162 13.13 3.98 4.02
N LYS A 163 12.65 5.08 3.44
CA LYS A 163 13.48 6.18 2.92
C LYS A 163 13.28 7.49 3.70
N ASN A 164 12.78 7.40 4.92
CA ASN A 164 12.34 8.52 5.77
C ASN A 164 11.35 9.44 5.04
N ARG A 165 10.34 8.83 4.40
CA ARG A 165 9.23 9.56 3.77
C ARG A 165 8.01 9.48 4.66
N SER A 166 7.05 10.37 4.42
CA SER A 166 5.73 10.23 5.04
C SER A 166 5.18 8.84 4.76
N SER A 167 4.52 8.25 5.75
CA SER A 167 4.26 6.82 5.78
C SER A 167 2.78 6.47 5.95
N VAL A 168 2.49 5.23 5.60
CA VAL A 168 1.21 4.56 5.81
C VAL A 168 1.48 3.20 6.45
N VAL A 169 0.54 2.71 7.25
CA VAL A 169 0.67 1.42 7.95
C VAL A 169 -0.48 0.53 7.51
N LEU A 170 -0.16 -0.66 7.03
CA LEU A 170 -1.12 -1.68 6.62
C LEU A 170 -1.10 -2.82 7.62
N LEU A 171 -2.23 -3.50 7.78
CA LEU A 171 -2.33 -4.76 8.51
C LEU A 171 -2.52 -5.88 7.50
N TYR A 172 -1.60 -6.82 7.47
CA TYR A 172 -1.74 -8.06 6.74
C TYR A 172 -2.45 -9.10 7.60
N LEU A 173 -3.50 -9.68 7.05
CA LEU A 173 -4.11 -10.92 7.48
C LEU A 173 -3.91 -11.92 6.34
N PRO A 174 -3.94 -13.25 6.58
CA PRO A 174 -3.74 -14.23 5.50
C PRO A 174 -4.61 -13.94 4.27
N GLY A 175 -3.97 -13.47 3.19
CA GLY A 175 -4.62 -13.11 1.92
C GLY A 175 -5.40 -11.78 1.89
N HIS A 176 -5.27 -10.91 2.89
CA HIS A 176 -6.01 -9.64 2.96
C HIS A 176 -5.21 -8.51 3.62
N TYR A 177 -5.41 -7.27 3.15
CA TYR A 177 -4.81 -6.08 3.74
C TYR A 177 -5.88 -5.12 4.28
N GLU A 178 -5.69 -4.64 5.50
CA GLU A 178 -6.47 -3.55 6.09
C GLU A 178 -5.57 -2.31 6.27
N LEU A 179 -6.18 -1.14 6.45
CA LEU A 179 -5.47 0.09 6.75
C LEU A 179 -5.40 0.30 8.26
N ILE A 180 -4.23 0.62 8.80
CA ILE A 180 -4.07 0.99 10.20
C ILE A 180 -4.16 2.51 10.36
N GLY A 181 -4.84 2.92 11.44
CA GLY A 181 -4.88 4.30 11.89
C GLY A 181 -4.71 4.41 13.41
N ILE A 182 -4.42 5.63 13.85
CA ILE A 182 -4.41 6.03 15.26
C ILE A 182 -5.64 6.89 15.49
N GLN A 183 -6.52 6.47 16.40
CA GLN A 183 -7.68 7.21 16.83
C GLN A 183 -7.37 7.95 18.13
N ASP A 184 -7.49 9.28 18.14
CA ASP A 184 -7.33 10.09 19.35
C ASP A 184 -8.56 10.03 20.28
N SER A 185 -8.45 10.65 21.45
CA SER A 185 -9.53 10.73 22.44
C SER A 185 -10.80 11.44 21.94
N GLU A 186 -10.70 12.24 20.87
CA GLU A 186 -11.85 12.92 20.23
C GLU A 186 -12.48 12.04 19.13
N GLY A 187 -11.91 10.87 18.85
CA GLY A 187 -12.38 9.92 17.87
C GLY A 187 -11.86 10.16 16.45
N LYS A 188 -10.99 11.16 16.23
CA LYS A 188 -10.40 11.45 14.93
C LYS A 188 -9.30 10.44 14.61
N ILE A 189 -9.29 9.94 13.37
CA ILE A 189 -8.36 8.89 12.95
C ILE A 189 -7.30 9.46 12.00
N GLN A 190 -6.03 9.27 12.35
CA GLN A 190 -4.88 9.55 11.51
C GLN A 190 -4.37 8.25 10.86
N THR A 191 -4.28 8.24 9.53
CA THR A 191 -3.85 7.10 8.71
C THR A 191 -2.62 7.39 7.86
N TYR A 192 -2.09 8.61 7.98
CA TYR A 192 -0.98 9.12 7.19
C TYR A 192 -0.07 9.94 8.11
N PHE A 193 1.20 9.54 8.17
CA PHE A 193 2.15 10.05 9.15
C PHE A 193 3.29 10.79 8.43
N SER A 194 3.67 11.97 8.91
CA SER A 194 4.77 12.73 8.31
C SER A 194 6.13 12.14 8.69
N ALA A 195 7.10 12.26 7.80
CA ALA A 195 8.51 12.07 8.17
C ALA A 195 8.91 13.09 9.25
N ILE A 196 9.87 12.70 10.09
CA ILE A 196 10.48 13.55 11.12
C ILE A 196 11.67 14.31 10.51
#